data_AF-A0A8J2PLB7-F1
#
_entry.id   AF-A0A8J2PLB7-F1
#
_cell.length_a   1.000
_cell.length_b   1.000
_cell.length_c   1.000
_cell.angle_alpha   90.00
_cell.angle_beta   90.00
_cell.angle_gamma   90.00
#
_symmetry.space_group_name_H-M   'P 1'
#
loop_
_entity.id
_entity.type
_entity.pdbx_description
1 polymer ?
#
loop_
_entity_poly.entity_id
_entity_poly.type
_entity_poly.pdbx_seq_one_letter_code
_entity_poly.pdbx_strand_id
1 'polypeptide(L)'
;MTLFNIGWAPEIPTGFSLNGELLMDAMGGETAFTDVQGDAFVPACTLGVGQRAKLTFGHDVNALKFFTTCGLQEGYEPFCV
;
A
#
# COMPACT_ATOMS: atom_id res chain seq x y z
N MET A 1 1.40 -5.02 9.31
CA MET A 1 0.68 -4.90 8.03
C MET A 1 1.03 -3.53 7.48
N THR A 2 2.03 -3.47 6.60
CA THR A 2 2.33 -2.24 5.88
C THR A 2 1.38 -2.25 4.69
N LEU A 3 0.23 -1.60 4.82
CA LEU A 3 -0.66 -1.39 3.68
C LEU A 3 0.02 -0.32 2.82
N PHE A 4 0.82 -0.74 1.85
CA PHE A 4 1.15 0.15 0.74
C PHE A 4 -0.03 0.09 -0.22
N ASN A 5 -0.76 1.19 -0.32
CA ASN A 5 -1.76 1.38 -1.36
C ASN A 5 -0.98 1.66 -2.66
N ILE A 6 -1.02 0.69 -3.56
CA ILE A 6 -0.51 0.79 -4.92
C ILE A 6 -1.64 1.49 -5.69
N GLY A 7 -1.58 2.81 -5.82
CA GLY A 7 -2.61 3.61 -6.49
C GLY A 7 -3.31 4.62 -5.58
N TRP A 8 -2.86 5.87 -5.62
CA TRP A 8 -3.57 7.00 -4.99
C TRP A 8 -4.65 7.61 -5.91
N ALA A 9 -4.71 7.14 -7.15
CA ALA A 9 -5.66 7.58 -8.16
C ALA A 9 -6.70 6.48 -8.45
N PRO A 10 -7.98 6.84 -8.70
CA PRO A 10 -9.08 5.88 -8.93
C PRO A 10 -8.86 4.92 -10.11
N GLU A 11 -7.97 5.29 -11.02
CA GLU A 11 -7.73 4.57 -12.27
C GLU A 11 -6.57 3.56 -12.16
N ILE A 12 -5.87 3.51 -11.02
CA ILE A 12 -4.71 2.63 -10.82
C ILE A 12 -5.15 1.36 -10.06
N PRO A 13 -4.91 0.16 -10.60
CA PRO A 13 -5.17 -1.10 -9.91
C PRO A 13 -4.46 -1.17 -8.56
N THR A 14 -5.17 -1.59 -7.53
CA THR A 14 -4.62 -1.69 -6.17
C THR A 14 -4.18 -3.11 -5.85
N GLY A 15 -2.93 -3.25 -5.39
CA GLY A 15 -2.37 -4.49 -4.85
C GLY A 15 -1.89 -4.32 -3.41
N PHE A 16 -1.57 -5.44 -2.77
CA PHE A 16 -1.00 -5.46 -1.42
C PHE A 16 0.34 -6.15 -1.45
N SER A 17 1.31 -5.65 -0.66
CA SER A 17 2.55 -6.35 -0.41
C SER A 17 2.71 -6.70 1.07
N LEU A 18 3.41 -7.80 1.34
CA LEU A 18 3.79 -8.23 2.67
C LEU A 18 5.28 -8.58 2.66
N ASN A 19 6.05 -7.90 3.51
CA ASN A 19 7.51 -8.10 3.63
C ASN A 19 8.29 -7.98 2.30
N GLY A 20 7.79 -7.16 1.37
CA GLY A 20 8.44 -6.92 0.07
C GLY A 20 7.96 -7.82 -1.07
N GLU A 21 7.02 -8.74 -0.80
CA GLU A 21 6.42 -9.61 -1.81
C GLU A 21 4.98 -9.20 -2.11
N LEU A 22 4.58 -9.24 -3.39
CA LEU A 22 3.19 -9.01 -3.80
C LEU A 22 2.30 -10.18 -3.37
N LEU A 23 1.15 -9.87 -2.78
CA LEU A 23 0.15 -10.86 -2.43
C LEU A 23 -0.66 -11.24 -3.67
N MET A 24 -0.89 -12.53 -3.85
CA MET A 24 -1.69 -13.07 -4.94
C MET A 24 -3.04 -13.58 -4.42
N ASP A 25 -4.07 -13.47 -5.25
CA ASP A 25 -5.34 -14.14 -5.03
C ASP A 25 -5.24 -15.66 -5.32
N ALA A 26 -6.35 -16.38 -5.15
CA ALA A 26 -6.40 -17.83 -5.39
C ALA A 26 -6.15 -18.22 -6.85
N MET A 27 -6.28 -17.29 -7.80
CA MET A 27 -6.06 -17.48 -9.22
C MET A 27 -4.65 -17.03 -9.67
N GLY A 28 -3.83 -16.52 -8.75
CA GLY A 28 -2.49 -16.01 -9.02
C GLY A 28 -2.43 -14.54 -9.46
N GLY A 29 -3.53 -13.79 -9.34
CA GLY A 29 -3.58 -12.36 -9.65
C GLY A 29 -3.03 -11.49 -8.52
N GLU A 30 -2.15 -10.55 -8.83
CA GLU A 30 -1.55 -9.60 -7.86
C GLU A 30 -2.41 -8.36 -7.60
N THR A 31 -3.41 -8.13 -8.47
CA THR A 31 -4.38 -7.04 -8.32
C THR A 31 -5.47 -7.46 -7.34
N ALA A 32 -5.57 -6.74 -6.24
CA ALA A 32 -6.62 -6.95 -5.25
C ALA A 32 -7.94 -6.28 -5.64
N PHE A 33 -7.86 -5.07 -6.21
CA PHE A 33 -9.04 -4.30 -6.62
C PHE A 33 -8.79 -3.52 -7.91
N THR A 34 -9.81 -3.43 -8.76
CA THR A 34 -9.86 -2.55 -9.93
C THR A 34 -11.11 -1.67 -9.85
N ASP A 35 -11.11 -0.57 -10.60
CA ASP A 35 -12.30 0.27 -10.81
C ASP A 35 -12.93 0.79 -9.51
N VAL A 36 -12.08 1.10 -8.52
CA VAL A 36 -12.54 1.60 -7.22
C VAL A 36 -13.07 3.03 -7.41
N GLN A 37 -14.32 3.25 -7.05
CA GLN A 37 -14.99 4.54 -7.19
C GLN A 37 -14.58 5.52 -6.08
N GLY A 38 -14.43 6.80 -6.44
CA GLY A 38 -14.19 7.90 -5.50
C GLY A 38 -13.41 9.04 -6.14
N ASP A 39 -13.51 10.23 -5.56
CA ASP A 39 -12.75 11.41 -6.03
C ASP A 39 -11.30 11.40 -5.53
N ALA A 40 -11.07 10.82 -4.35
CA ALA A 40 -9.76 10.69 -3.72
C ALA A 40 -9.78 9.58 -2.67
N PHE A 41 -8.61 9.02 -2.35
CA PHE A 41 -8.45 7.98 -1.33
C PHE A 41 -7.51 8.45 -0.21
N VAL A 42 -7.75 7.93 1.00
CA VAL A 42 -6.91 8.18 2.18
C VAL A 42 -6.47 6.86 2.80
N PRO A 43 -5.24 6.78 3.35
CA PRO A 43 -4.83 5.62 4.14
C PRO A 43 -5.74 5.42 5.35
N ALA A 44 -6.20 4.18 5.57
CA ALA A 44 -7.05 3.83 6.71
C ALA A 44 -6.53 2.59 7.43
N CYS A 45 -6.73 2.54 8.75
CA CYS A 45 -6.47 1.35 9.55
C CYS A 45 -7.45 1.26 10.72
N THR A 46 -7.78 0.04 11.15
CA THR A 46 -8.57 -0.22 12.36
C THR A 46 -7.76 -1.12 13.29
N LEU A 47 -7.76 -0.81 14.59
CA LEU A 47 -7.07 -1.59 15.62
C LEU A 47 -8.08 -2.15 16.61
N GLY A 48 -7.95 -3.44 16.93
CA GLY A 48 -8.70 -4.08 18.00
C GLY A 48 -8.21 -3.68 19.39
N VAL A 49 -9.00 -3.99 20.42
CA VAL A 49 -8.65 -3.70 21.82
C VAL A 49 -7.30 -4.31 22.19
N GLY A 50 -6.40 -3.49 22.74
CA GLY A 50 -5.06 -3.91 23.16
C GLY A 50 -4.04 -4.04 22.02
N GLN A 51 -4.43 -3.90 20.75
CA GLN A 51 -3.50 -3.92 19.63
C GLN A 51 -2.74 -2.60 19.48
N ARG A 52 -1.53 -2.70 18.93
CA ARG A 52 -0.68 -1.54 18.60
C ARG A 52 -0.15 -1.70 17.18
N ALA A 53 -0.11 -0.61 16.44
CA ALA A 53 0.49 -0.56 15.12
C ALA A 53 1.36 0.68 14.98
N LYS A 54 2.41 0.56 14.17
CA LYS A 54 3.20 1.68 13.68
C LYS A 54 2.83 1.91 12.22
N LEU A 55 2.32 3.09 11.92
CA LEU A 55 2.01 3.53 10.56
C LEU A 55 3.13 4.47 10.12
N THR A 56 3.66 4.25 8.92
CA THR A 56 4.70 5.10 8.32
C THR A 56 4.20 5.53 6.95
N PHE A 57 3.95 6.84 6.77
CA PHE A 57 3.37 7.38 5.54
C PHE A 57 4.37 7.98 4.56
N GLY A 58 5.67 7.99 4.91
CA GLY A 58 6.73 8.38 3.97
C GLY A 58 7.47 9.67 4.28
N HIS A 59 7.19 10.36 5.39
CA HIS A 59 7.92 11.58 5.78
C HIS A 59 9.44 11.38 5.87
N ASP A 60 9.87 10.17 6.20
CA ASP A 60 11.26 9.74 6.03
C ASP A 60 11.25 8.50 5.13
N VAL A 61 11.75 8.64 3.91
CA VAL A 61 11.83 7.54 2.94
C VAL A 61 12.70 6.39 3.47
N ASN A 62 13.68 6.69 4.32
CA ASN A 62 14.56 5.67 4.90
C ASN A 62 13.82 4.79 5.93
N ALA A 63 12.68 5.24 6.43
CA ALA A 63 11.82 4.43 7.31
C ALA A 63 10.96 3.41 6.55
N LEU A 64 10.89 3.50 5.22
CA LEU A 64 10.09 2.63 4.36
C LEU A 64 10.88 1.38 3.94
N LYS A 65 10.89 0.38 4.82
CA LYS A 65 11.74 -0.83 4.69
C LYS A 65 11.65 -1.58 3.35
N PHE A 66 10.49 -1.56 2.69
CA PHE A 66 10.22 -2.36 1.49
C PHE A 66 9.88 -1.51 0.26
N PHE A 67 9.96 -0.18 0.38
CA PHE A 67 9.59 0.72 -0.71
C PHE A 67 10.51 0.55 -1.93
N THR A 68 11.81 0.31 -1.73
CA THR A 68 12.74 0.06 -2.84
C THR A 68 12.47 -1.23 -3.60
N THR A 69 11.82 -2.22 -2.96
CA THR A 69 11.55 -3.53 -3.56
C THR A 69 10.28 -3.52 -4.43
N CYS A 70 9.18 -2.94 -3.92
CA CYS A 70 7.86 -3.04 -4.58
C CYS A 70 7.22 -1.69 -4.90
N GLY A 71 7.84 -0.58 -4.52
CA GLY A 71 7.29 0.78 -4.71
C GLY A 71 8.07 1.58 -5.75
N LEU A 72 9.38 1.74 -5.52
CA LEU A 72 10.25 2.62 -6.29
C LEU A 72 10.40 2.17 -7.75
N GLN A 73 10.52 0.86 -8.00
CA GLN A 73 10.68 0.31 -9.35
C GLN A 73 9.43 0.52 -10.22
N GLU A 74 8.26 0.51 -9.58
CA GLU A 74 6.96 0.77 -10.20
C GLU A 74 6.64 2.27 -10.34
N GLY A 75 7.51 3.15 -9.82
CA GLY A 75 7.34 4.60 -9.91
C GLY A 75 6.38 5.20 -8.88
N TYR A 76 6.05 4.48 -7.80
CA TYR A 76 5.20 5.04 -6.74
C TYR A 76 5.89 6.10 -5.91
N GLU A 77 5.11 7.07 -5.43
CA GLU A 77 5.54 8.07 -4.47
C GLU A 77 4.94 7.78 -3.08
N PRO A 78 5.69 7.99 -1.98
CA PRO A 78 5.14 7.93 -0.63
C PRO A 78 4.05 8.98 -0.40
N PHE A 79 3.14 8.72 0.53
CA PHE A 79 1.97 9.57 0.78
C PHE A 79 2.32 10.96 1.35
N CYS A 80 3.34 11.03 2.21
CA CYS A 80 3.76 12.29 2.86
C CYS A 80 5.24 12.57 2.54
N VAL A 81 5.53 13.14 1.37
CA VAL A 81 6.88 13.63 1.01
C VAL A 81 7.18 14.96 1.69
#